data_AF-A0A975KAS7-F1
#
_entry.id   AF-A0A975KAS7-F1
#
_cell.length_a   1.000
_cell.length_b   1.000
_cell.length_c   1.000
_cell.angle_alpha   90.00
_cell.angle_beta   90.00
_cell.angle_gamma   90.00
#
_symmetry.space_group_name_H-M   'P 1'
#
loop_
_entity.id
_entity.type
_entity.pdbx_description
1 polymer ?
#
loop_
_entity_poly.entity_id
_entity_poly.type
_entity_poly.pdbx_seq_one_letter_code
_entity_poly.pdbx_strand_id
1 'polypeptide(L)'
;MMLGLTAQQAKYLRFIRGYQLAHGGTSPSISEICKGVDTRSRGTAAYNVKQLEVFGFIRRLPNRNRAIEIVKIPSVPSFAGVPLYSVPYHEGPFA
;
A
#
# COMPACT_ATOMS: atom_id res chain seq x y z
N MET A 1 -0.58 7.79 -16.53
CA MET A 1 -1.41 6.56 -16.44
C MET A 1 -1.43 6.11 -14.98
N MET A 2 -2.61 6.09 -14.36
CA MET A 2 -2.79 5.82 -12.92
C MET A 2 -2.75 4.31 -12.66
N LEU A 3 -1.59 3.79 -12.25
CA LEU A 3 -1.39 2.39 -11.90
C LEU A 3 -1.98 2.12 -10.51
N GLY A 4 -3.00 1.27 -10.47
CA GLY A 4 -3.57 0.75 -9.23
C GLY A 4 -2.55 -0.04 -8.42
N LEU A 5 -2.83 -0.15 -7.12
CA LEU A 5 -2.00 -0.83 -6.14
C LEU A 5 -1.76 -2.30 -6.53
N THR A 6 -0.50 -2.73 -6.68
CA THR A 6 -0.21 -4.14 -6.96
C THR A 6 -0.58 -5.00 -5.74
N ALA A 7 -0.85 -6.30 -5.94
CA ALA A 7 -1.18 -7.21 -4.84
C ALA A 7 -0.10 -7.21 -3.74
N GLN A 8 1.17 -7.05 -4.12
CA GLN A 8 2.26 -6.94 -3.15
C GLN A 8 2.21 -5.60 -2.40
N GLN A 9 1.99 -4.48 -3.08
CA GLN A 9 1.87 -3.18 -2.41
C GLN A 9 0.64 -3.11 -1.48
N ALA A 10 -0.45 -3.82 -1.81
CA ALA A 10 -1.60 -3.97 -0.93
C ALA A 10 -1.27 -4.71 0.37
N LYS A 11 -0.43 -5.76 0.31
CA LYS A 11 0.07 -6.45 1.51
C LYS A 11 0.88 -5.52 2.40
N TYR A 12 1.73 -4.68 1.80
CA TYR A 12 2.52 -3.69 2.54
C TYR A 12 1.63 -2.70 3.29
N LEU A 13 0.64 -2.14 2.60
CA LEU A 13 -0.28 -1.18 3.19
C LEU A 13 -1.08 -1.79 4.34
N ARG A 14 -1.58 -3.03 4.16
CA ARG A 14 -2.29 -3.78 5.21
C ARG A 14 -1.39 -4.07 6.40
N PHE A 15 -0.14 -4.48 6.17
CA PHE A 15 0.82 -4.74 7.24
C PHE A 15 1.13 -3.47 8.04
N ILE A 16 1.42 -2.35 7.37
CA ILE A 16 1.69 -1.05 8.03
C ILE A 16 0.50 -0.64 8.91
N ARG A 17 -0.73 -0.76 8.38
CA ARG A 17 -1.95 -0.45 9.13
C ARG A 17 -2.15 -1.37 10.33
N GLY A 18 -2.02 -2.69 10.13
CA GLY A 18 -2.15 -3.67 11.21
C GLY A 18 -1.13 -3.45 12.31
N TYR A 19 0.11 -3.13 11.95
CA TYR A 19 1.17 -2.82 12.89
C TYR A 19 0.84 -1.58 13.73
N GLN A 20 0.35 -0.51 13.10
CA GLN A 20 -0.08 0.70 13.82
C GLN A 20 -1.22 0.42 14.79
N LEU A 21 -2.22 -0.37 14.38
CA LEU A 21 -3.33 -0.75 15.26
C LEU A 21 -2.84 -1.56 16.47
N ALA A 22 -1.88 -2.46 16.28
CA ALA A 22 -1.32 -3.27 17.35
C ALA A 22 -0.36 -2.50 18.29
N HIS A 23 0.31 -1.45 17.79
CA HIS A 23 1.36 -0.72 18.52
C HIS A 23 0.98 0.74 18.82
N GLY A 24 -0.31 1.02 19.03
CA GLY A 24 -0.79 2.33 19.48
C GLY A 24 -0.48 3.50 18.53
N GLY A 25 -0.49 3.26 17.22
CA GLY A 25 -0.20 4.26 16.19
C GLY A 25 1.28 4.35 15.76
N THR A 26 2.16 3.55 16.35
CA THR A 26 3.58 3.50 15.95
C THR A 26 3.72 2.84 14.58
N SER A 27 4.47 3.44 13.64
CA SER A 27 4.65 2.81 12.31
C SER A 27 5.87 1.87 12.29
N PRO A 28 5.78 0.77 11.52
CA PRO A 28 6.87 -0.19 11.43
C PRO A 28 8.05 0.39 10.64
N SER A 29 9.24 -0.08 10.98
CA SER A 29 10.50 0.15 10.26
C SER A 29 10.57 -0.70 8.99
N ILE A 30 11.45 -0.33 8.06
CA ILE A 30 11.67 -1.12 6.83
C ILE A 30 12.08 -2.56 7.15
N SER A 31 12.87 -2.79 8.20
CA SER A 31 13.27 -4.13 8.63
C SER A 31 12.09 -4.94 9.16
N GLU A 32 11.18 -4.33 9.94
CA GLU A 32 9.95 -4.98 10.44
C GLU A 32 8.98 -5.28 9.29
N ILE A 33 8.81 -4.35 8.33
CA ILE A 33 8.00 -4.55 7.12
C ILE A 33 8.56 -5.71 6.29
N CYS A 34 9.88 -5.75 6.11
CA CYS A 34 10.53 -6.82 5.35
C CYS A 34 10.29 -8.19 5.97
N LYS A 35 10.37 -8.30 7.30
CA LYS A 35 10.09 -9.52 8.06
C LYS A 35 8.59 -9.89 8.04
N GLY A 36 7.71 -8.90 8.16
CA GLY A 36 6.27 -9.14 8.27
C GLY A 36 5.57 -9.48 6.95
N VAL A 37 6.11 -9.03 5.82
CA VAL A 37 5.56 -9.28 4.48
C VAL A 37 6.39 -10.29 3.69
N ASP A 38 7.33 -10.97 4.35
CA ASP A 38 8.24 -11.97 3.76
C ASP A 38 8.87 -11.51 2.43
N THR A 39 9.47 -10.32 2.46
CA THR A 39 10.04 -9.72 1.25
C THR A 39 11.49 -10.12 1.05
N ARG A 40 11.85 -10.41 -0.21
CA ARG A 40 13.21 -10.78 -0.66
C ARG A 40 14.34 -9.85 -0.18
N SER A 41 14.10 -8.55 -0.02
CA SER A 41 15.14 -7.61 0.41
C SER A 41 14.61 -6.33 1.05
N ARG A 42 15.46 -5.69 1.89
CA ARG A 42 15.23 -4.34 2.44
C ARG A 42 15.06 -3.28 1.36
N GLY A 43 15.80 -3.39 0.25
CA GLY A 43 15.71 -2.45 -0.87
C GLY A 43 14.34 -2.51 -1.57
N THR A 44 13.85 -3.72 -1.83
CA THR A 44 12.51 -3.93 -2.39
C THR A 44 11.42 -3.40 -1.45
N ALA A 45 11.59 -3.58 -0.14
CA ALA A 45 10.65 -3.05 0.83
C ALA A 45 10.63 -1.52 0.84
N ALA A 46 11.81 -0.88 0.84
CA ALA A 46 11.91 0.58 0.76
C ALA A 46 11.31 1.14 -0.54
N TYR A 47 11.54 0.46 -1.67
CA TYR A 47 10.95 0.84 -2.96
C TYR A 47 9.42 0.79 -2.92
N ASN A 48 8.83 -0.32 -2.44
CA ASN A 48 7.37 -0.43 -2.37
C ASN A 48 6.75 0.62 -1.44
N VAL A 49 7.36 0.89 -0.29
CA VAL A 49 6.92 1.97 0.61
C VAL A 49 7.01 3.33 -0.08
N LYS A 50 8.08 3.60 -0.84
CA LYS A 50 8.20 4.85 -1.62
C LYS A 50 7.14 4.94 -2.71
N GLN A 51 6.79 3.85 -3.39
CA GLN A 51 5.70 3.84 -4.37
C GLN A 51 4.35 4.13 -3.71
N LEU A 52 4.07 3.55 -2.55
CA LEU A 52 2.87 3.87 -1.75
C LEU A 52 2.79 5.37 -1.42
N GLU A 53 3.92 6.01 -1.16
CA GLU A 53 4.01 7.44 -0.90
C GLU A 53 3.77 8.27 -2.16
N VAL A 54 4.40 7.92 -3.28
CA VAL A 54 4.19 8.58 -4.57
C VAL A 54 2.74 8.48 -5.05
N PHE A 55 2.09 7.33 -4.83
CA PHE A 55 0.68 7.15 -5.14
C PHE A 55 -0.28 7.79 -4.13
N GLY A 56 0.24 8.36 -3.03
CA GLY A 56 -0.56 9.04 -2.00
C GLY A 56 -1.38 8.11 -1.11
N PHE A 57 -1.01 6.82 -1.00
CA PHE A 57 -1.59 5.90 -0.02
C PHE A 57 -1.03 6.17 1.38
N ILE A 58 0.24 6.56 1.46
CA ILE A 58 0.91 6.93 2.71
C ILE A 58 1.60 8.29 2.57
N ARG A 59 1.85 8.95 3.70
CA ARG A 59 2.68 10.14 3.79
C ARG A 59 3.64 10.02 4.96
N ARG A 60 4.90 10.39 4.77
CA ARG A 60 5.87 10.47 5.88
C ARG A 60 5.77 11.86 6.52
N LEU A 61 5.72 11.91 7.84
CA LEU A 61 5.74 13.19 8.55
C LEU A 61 7.19 13.67 8.72
N PRO A 62 7.55 14.85 8.17
CA PRO A 62 8.85 15.44 8.46
C PRO A 62 8.93 15.75 9.97
N ASN A 63 10.09 15.50 10.59
CA ASN A 63 10.37 15.65 12.02
C ASN A 63 9.85 14.57 13.00
N ARG A 64 9.24 13.47 12.51
CA ARG A 64 9.01 12.28 13.36
C ARG A 64 9.65 11.05 12.74
N ASN A 65 10.72 10.57 13.38
CA ASN A 65 11.39 9.35 12.97
C ASN A 65 10.35 8.19 13.01
N ARG A 66 10.10 7.54 11.87
CA ARG A 66 9.13 6.43 11.70
C ARG A 66 7.64 6.81 11.76
N ALA A 67 7.23 8.07 11.60
CA ALA A 67 5.80 8.37 11.50
C ALA A 67 5.31 8.29 10.05
N ILE A 68 4.57 7.22 9.74
CA ILE A 68 3.84 7.03 8.48
C ILE A 68 2.37 7.32 8.76
N GLU A 69 1.80 8.28 8.05
CA GLU A 69 0.36 8.53 8.04
C GLU A 69 -0.27 7.76 6.86
N ILE A 70 -1.34 7.01 7.10
CA ILE A 70 -2.10 6.33 6.04
C ILE A 70 -3.17 7.29 5.54
N VAL A 71 -2.96 7.83 4.34
CA VAL A 71 -3.81 8.90 3.76
C VAL A 71 -5.00 8.31 3.01
N LYS A 72 -4.77 7.22 2.27
CA LYS A 72 -5.83 6.49 1.56
C LYS A 72 -5.72 5.01 1.88
N ILE A 73 -6.83 4.46 2.31
CA ILE A 73 -7.06 3.02 2.21
C ILE A 73 -7.61 2.82 0.80
N PRO A 74 -7.10 1.87 -0.01
CA PRO A 74 -7.71 1.55 -1.29
C PRO A 74 -9.14 1.09 -1.01
N SER A 75 -10.09 2.02 -1.12
CA SER A 75 -11.47 1.67 -1.34
C SER A 75 -11.47 1.04 -2.72
N VAL A 76 -11.84 -0.24 -2.79
CA VAL A 76 -12.04 -0.88 -4.08
C VAL A 76 -13.02 0.01 -4.82
N PRO A 77 -12.64 0.62 -5.95
CA PRO A 77 -13.58 1.44 -6.67
C PRO A 77 -14.74 0.51 -7.04
N SER A 78 -15.94 0.84 -6.55
CA SER A 78 -17.14 0.06 -6.82
C SER A 78 -17.95 0.81 -7.86
N PHE A 79 -18.28 0.14 -8.96
CA PHE A 79 -19.25 0.67 -9.92
C PHE A 79 -20.56 -0.07 -9.71
N ALA A 80 -21.65 0.66 -9.45
CA ALA A 80 -22.97 0.09 -9.16
C ALA A 80 -22.99 -0.96 -8.02
N GLY A 81 -22.19 -0.77 -6.97
CA GLY A 81 -22.09 -1.70 -5.85
C GLY A 81 -21.25 -2.95 -6.12
N VAL A 82 -20.71 -3.10 -7.34
CA VAL A 82 -19.81 -4.20 -7.72
C VAL A 82 -18.35 -3.73 -7.57
N PRO A 83 -17.52 -4.42 -6.77
CA PRO A 83 -16.12 -4.09 -6.65
C PRO A 83 -15.36 -4.34 -7.98
N LEU A 84 -14.67 -3.34 -8.50
CA LEU A 84 -14.01 -3.41 -9.82
C LEU A 84 -12.81 -4.39 -9.92
N TYR A 85 -12.52 -5.18 -8.89
CA TYR A 85 -11.58 -6.32 -9.03
C TYR A 85 -12.21 -7.54 -9.72
N SER A 86 -13.55 -7.58 -9.86
CA SER A 86 -14.26 -8.70 -10.50
C SER A 86 -14.62 -8.45 -11.97
N VAL A 87 -14.18 -7.34 -12.57
CA VAL A 87 -14.28 -7.17 -14.02
C VAL A 87 -12.97 -7.64 -14.63
N PRO A 88 -12.90 -8.87 -15.18
CA PRO A 88 -11.75 -9.25 -16.00
C PRO A 88 -11.54 -8.18 -17.08
N TYR A 89 -10.30 -7.70 -17.20
CA TYR A 89 -9.88 -6.78 -18.24
C TYR A 89 -10.05 -7.49 -19.58
N HIS A 90 -11.24 -7.39 -20.18
CA HIS A 90 -11.44 -7.72 -21.58
C HIS A 90 -10.87 -6.55 -22.36
N GLU A 91 -9.80 -6.79 -23.11
CA GLU A 91 -9.37 -5.92 -24.20
C GLU A 91 -10.58 -5.74 -25.13
N GLY A 92 -11.29 -4.62 -24.98
CA GLY A 92 -12.42 -4.27 -25.83
C GLY A 92 -11.93 -3.80 -27.20
N PRO A 93 -12.78 -3.87 -28.24
CA PRO A 93 -12.40 -3.71 -29.65
C PRO A 93 -12.09 -2.25 -30.08
N PHE A 94 -11.78 -1.35 -29.14
CA PHE A 94 -11.47 0.06 -29.40
C PHE A 94 -9.98 0.38 -29.22
N ALA A 95 -9.10 -0.61 -29.36
CA ALA A 95 -7.66 -0.44 -29.49
C ALA A 95 -7.26 -0.34 -30.96
#